data_AF-A0AAU7JJM7-F1
#
_entry.id   AF-A0AAU7JJM7-F1
#
_cell.length_a   1.000
_cell.length_b   1.000
_cell.length_c   1.000
_cell.angle_alpha   90.00
_cell.angle_beta   90.00
_cell.angle_gamma   90.00
#
_symmetry.space_group_name_H-M   'P 1'
#
loop_
_entity.id
_entity.type
_entity.pdbx_description
1 polymer ?
#
loop_
_entity_poly.entity_id
_entity_poly.type
_entity_poly.pdbx_seq_one_letter_code
_entity_poly.pdbx_strand_id
1 'polypeptide(L)'
;MSALATIQGYYRGIQFRDGPGDEAAGYAERVRSGALTLAQVRQTILDSPYTLDYVLPVIREYEAAFGRVPEFSAVAYWVTTIASGAFTINRLAQLFAASSEFATKFGAGADVDASFVNALYVKVLGRCPEEAGLAFWIGSGRERWEVLNFLAQSDEFTARAAPFVSAYLDASIAGSPRRAGSLFASSFVPVPGP
;
A
#
# COMPACT_ATOMS: atom_id res chain seq x y z
N MET A 1 20.18 -12.04 19.16
CA MET A 1 18.69 -12.02 19.15
C MET A 1 18.22 -13.43 18.83
N SER A 2 17.21 -13.98 19.52
CA SER A 2 16.71 -15.34 19.24
C SER A 2 15.87 -15.37 17.96
N ALA A 3 15.77 -16.53 17.29
CA ALA A 3 14.92 -16.67 16.09
C ALA A 3 13.48 -16.23 16.36
N LEU A 4 12.91 -16.59 17.52
CA LEU A 4 11.58 -16.16 17.93
C LEU A 4 11.46 -14.62 18.01
N ALA A 5 12.43 -13.95 18.64
CA ALA A 5 12.40 -12.49 18.76
C ALA A 5 12.52 -11.81 17.38
N THR A 6 13.35 -12.35 16.48
CA THR A 6 13.47 -11.85 15.10
C THR A 6 12.17 -12.05 14.31
N ILE A 7 11.55 -13.22 14.41
CA ILE A 7 10.28 -13.52 13.71
C ILE A 7 9.14 -12.66 14.26
N GLN A 8 9.09 -12.40 15.57
CA GLN A 8 8.16 -11.44 16.15
C GLN A 8 8.40 -10.01 15.62
N GLY A 9 9.66 -9.65 15.35
CA GLY A 9 10.01 -8.42 14.63
C GLY A 9 9.45 -8.37 13.20
N TYR A 10 9.45 -9.50 12.48
CA TYR A 10 8.83 -9.58 11.15
C TYR A 10 7.33 -9.33 11.19
N TYR A 11 6.60 -9.93 12.12
CA TYR A 11 5.16 -9.67 12.26
C TYR A 11 4.86 -8.20 12.58
N ARG A 12 5.58 -7.60 13.54
CA ARG A 12 5.38 -6.18 13.88
C ARG A 12 5.75 -5.24 12.73
N GLY A 13 6.81 -5.53 12.00
CA GLY A 13 7.28 -4.69 10.91
C GLY A 13 6.52 -4.86 9.58
N ILE A 14 6.01 -6.07 9.30
CA ILE A 14 5.30 -6.38 8.05
C ILE A 14 3.78 -6.31 8.23
N GLN A 15 3.25 -6.94 9.28
CA GLN A 15 1.82 -7.08 9.48
C GLN A 15 1.24 -6.07 10.48
N PHE A 16 2.10 -5.24 11.09
CA PHE A 16 1.70 -4.22 12.07
C PHE A 16 0.90 -4.78 13.24
N ARG A 17 1.17 -6.04 13.58
CA ARG A 17 0.59 -6.76 14.72
C ARG A 17 1.66 -7.67 15.33
N ASP A 18 1.44 -8.11 16.55
CA ASP A 18 2.22 -9.22 17.07
C ASP A 18 1.84 -10.51 16.33
N GLY A 19 2.84 -11.34 16.06
CA GLY A 19 2.61 -12.64 15.43
C GLY A 19 1.90 -13.56 16.42
N PRO A 20 0.91 -14.37 15.98
CA PRO A 20 0.34 -15.42 16.82
C PRO A 20 1.48 -16.23 17.46
N GLY A 21 1.45 -16.33 18.80
CA GLY A 21 2.61 -16.82 19.57
C GLY A 21 3.01 -18.25 19.21
N ASP A 22 2.02 -19.07 18.87
CA ASP A 22 2.15 -20.43 18.35
C ASP A 22 2.77 -20.47 16.95
N GLU A 23 2.31 -19.62 16.02
CA GLU A 23 2.83 -19.55 14.65
C GLU A 23 4.30 -19.08 14.64
N ALA A 24 4.60 -18.01 15.37
CA ALA A 24 5.96 -17.49 15.48
C ALA A 24 6.91 -18.49 16.15
N ALA A 25 6.44 -19.23 17.16
CA ALA A 25 7.21 -20.31 17.79
C ALA A 25 7.47 -21.48 16.83
N GLY A 26 6.47 -21.86 16.02
CA GLY A 26 6.60 -22.89 14.99
C GLY A 26 7.66 -22.55 13.95
N TYR A 27 7.65 -21.32 13.42
CA TYR A 27 8.72 -20.87 12.52
C TYR A 27 10.09 -20.85 13.19
N ALA A 28 10.16 -20.39 14.46
CA ALA A 28 11.42 -20.35 15.19
C ALA A 28 12.04 -21.74 15.34
N GLU A 29 11.22 -22.78 15.53
CA GLU A 29 11.71 -24.17 15.62
C GLU A 29 12.20 -24.73 14.28
N ARG A 30 11.49 -24.41 13.20
CA ARG A 30 11.95 -24.75 11.84
C ARG A 30 13.25 -24.05 11.47
N VAL A 31 13.48 -22.85 12.00
CA VAL A 31 14.78 -22.15 11.85
C VAL A 31 15.88 -22.82 12.67
N ARG A 32 15.61 -23.21 13.93
CA ARG A 32 16.60 -23.89 14.78
C ARG A 32 17.03 -25.24 14.23
N SER A 33 16.10 -26.00 13.65
CA SER A 33 16.37 -27.30 13.03
C SER A 33 17.03 -27.19 11.65
N GLY A 34 17.18 -25.99 11.09
CA GLY A 34 17.74 -25.77 9.75
C GLY A 34 16.76 -26.06 8.60
N ALA A 35 15.50 -26.40 8.89
CA ALA A 35 14.47 -26.64 7.88
C ALA A 35 14.02 -25.37 7.15
N LEU A 36 14.19 -24.19 7.78
CA LEU A 36 13.97 -22.89 7.18
C LEU A 36 15.09 -21.91 7.53
N THR A 37 15.29 -20.94 6.67
CA THR A 37 16.08 -19.73 6.97
C THR A 37 15.17 -18.60 7.46
N LEU A 38 15.71 -17.64 8.20
CA LEU A 38 14.99 -16.42 8.57
C LEU A 38 14.47 -15.65 7.33
N ALA A 39 15.22 -15.67 6.23
CA ALA A 39 14.83 -15.06 4.97
C ALA A 39 13.58 -15.74 4.36
N GLN A 40 13.50 -17.07 4.39
CA GLN A 40 12.30 -17.80 3.95
C GLN A 40 11.09 -17.49 4.84
N VAL A 41 11.28 -17.37 6.16
CA VAL A 41 10.18 -16.98 7.07
C VAL A 41 9.70 -15.56 6.74
N ARG A 42 10.62 -14.61 6.54
CA ARG A 42 10.26 -13.24 6.12
C ARG A 42 9.43 -13.25 4.84
N GLN A 43 9.86 -13.99 3.81
CA GLN A 43 9.11 -14.10 2.56
C GLN A 43 7.74 -14.75 2.75
N THR A 44 7.65 -15.80 3.56
CA THR A 44 6.37 -16.44 3.87
C THR A 44 5.39 -15.47 4.53
N ILE A 45 5.86 -14.59 5.41
CA ILE A 45 5.04 -13.55 6.04
C ILE A 45 4.63 -12.48 5.01
N LEU A 46 5.52 -12.08 4.11
CA LEU A 46 5.21 -11.13 3.03
C LEU A 46 4.13 -11.65 2.08
N ASP A 47 4.21 -12.92 1.71
CA ASP A 47 3.30 -13.56 0.75
C ASP A 47 2.03 -14.11 1.41
N SER A 48 1.89 -13.96 2.74
CA SER A 48 0.71 -14.44 3.46
C SER A 48 -0.56 -13.67 3.04
N PRO A 49 -1.73 -14.31 3.01
CA PRO A 49 -3.01 -13.64 2.72
C PRO A 49 -3.23 -12.40 3.59
N TYR A 50 -2.85 -12.46 4.88
CA TYR A 50 -2.97 -11.30 5.76
C TYR A 50 -2.21 -10.07 5.25
N THR A 51 -0.98 -10.26 4.76
CA THR A 51 -0.17 -9.17 4.22
C THR A 51 -0.75 -8.69 2.89
N LEU A 52 -1.05 -9.61 1.97
CA LEU A 52 -1.53 -9.30 0.62
C LEU A 52 -2.90 -8.61 0.62
N ASP A 53 -3.81 -9.05 1.50
CA ASP A 53 -5.21 -8.60 1.51
C ASP A 53 -5.44 -7.37 2.39
N TYR A 54 -4.63 -7.19 3.45
CA TYR A 54 -4.90 -6.13 4.45
C TYR A 54 -3.78 -5.08 4.54
N VAL A 55 -2.52 -5.47 4.41
CA VAL A 55 -1.39 -4.54 4.58
C VAL A 55 -1.08 -3.78 3.30
N LEU A 56 -0.79 -4.51 2.23
CA LEU A 56 -0.32 -3.89 0.99
C LEU A 56 -1.35 -2.92 0.36
N PRO A 57 -2.66 -3.23 0.35
CA PRO A 57 -3.66 -2.32 -0.20
C PRO A 57 -3.70 -0.99 0.56
N VAL A 58 -3.59 -0.99 1.89
CA VAL A 58 -3.57 0.23 2.70
C VAL A 58 -2.38 1.11 2.34
N ILE A 59 -1.17 0.52 2.22
CA ILE A 59 0.02 1.28 1.86
C ILE A 59 -0.11 1.89 0.46
N ARG A 60 -0.64 1.11 -0.50
CA ARG A 60 -0.87 1.57 -1.87
C ARG A 60 -1.92 2.68 -1.94
N GLU A 61 -3.01 2.59 -1.18
CA GLU A 61 -4.04 3.65 -1.10
C GLU A 61 -3.46 4.96 -0.58
N TYR A 62 -2.64 4.92 0.47
CA TYR A 62 -1.96 6.11 0.99
C TYR A 62 -1.04 6.74 -0.05
N GLU A 63 -0.24 5.91 -0.74
CA GLU A 63 0.63 6.42 -1.79
C GLU A 63 -0.17 7.03 -2.94
N ALA A 64 -1.23 6.36 -3.40
CA ALA A 64 -2.02 6.84 -4.52
C ALA A 64 -2.82 8.12 -4.17
N ALA A 65 -3.42 8.17 -2.97
CA ALA A 65 -4.24 9.30 -2.54
C ALA A 65 -3.41 10.51 -2.11
N PHE A 66 -2.27 10.28 -1.47
CA PHE A 66 -1.52 11.33 -0.78
C PHE A 66 -0.06 11.46 -1.25
N GLY A 67 0.43 10.58 -2.12
CA GLY A 67 1.84 10.58 -2.53
C GLY A 67 2.79 10.41 -1.35
N ARG A 68 2.39 9.61 -0.37
CA ARG A 68 3.18 9.25 0.80
C ARG A 68 2.73 7.93 1.39
N VAL A 69 3.64 7.22 2.04
CA VAL A 69 3.29 6.06 2.87
C VAL A 69 2.58 6.49 4.17
N PRO A 70 1.79 5.59 4.79
CA PRO A 70 1.21 5.84 6.10
C PRO A 70 2.27 5.83 7.21
N GLU A 71 2.02 6.66 8.22
CA GLU A 71 2.69 6.52 9.51
C GLU A 71 2.37 5.16 10.14
N PHE A 72 3.30 4.61 10.92
CA PHE A 72 3.17 3.26 11.52
C PHE A 72 1.85 3.05 12.27
N SER A 73 1.46 4.01 13.10
CA SER A 73 0.21 3.92 13.88
C SER A 73 -1.04 3.97 12.99
N ALA A 74 -0.98 4.68 11.86
CA ALA A 74 -2.10 4.78 10.94
C ALA A 74 -2.29 3.46 10.18
N VAL A 75 -1.22 2.87 9.65
CA VAL A 75 -1.32 1.56 8.97
C VAL A 75 -1.73 0.47 9.94
N ALA A 76 -1.18 0.43 11.16
CA ALA A 76 -1.58 -0.54 12.18
C ALA A 76 -3.08 -0.46 12.48
N TYR A 77 -3.62 0.76 12.62
CA TYR A 77 -5.05 0.98 12.84
C TYR A 77 -5.90 0.49 11.67
N TRP A 78 -5.57 0.88 10.43
CA TRP A 78 -6.35 0.51 9.26
C TRP A 78 -6.31 -0.98 8.98
N VAL A 79 -5.12 -1.59 9.03
CA VAL A 79 -4.94 -3.04 8.85
C VAL A 79 -5.78 -3.81 9.86
N THR A 80 -5.73 -3.44 11.14
CA THR A 80 -6.50 -4.12 12.20
C THR A 80 -8.02 -3.99 11.98
N THR A 81 -8.48 -2.79 11.61
CA THR A 81 -9.91 -2.53 11.43
C THR A 81 -10.46 -3.20 10.17
N ILE A 82 -9.66 -3.29 9.10
CA ILE A 82 -10.03 -4.00 7.87
C ILE A 82 -9.99 -5.52 8.08
N ALA A 83 -8.93 -6.05 8.71
CA ALA A 83 -8.78 -7.47 8.97
C ALA A 83 -9.86 -8.04 9.91
N SER A 84 -10.43 -7.20 10.79
CA SER A 84 -11.57 -7.57 11.64
C SER A 84 -12.94 -7.45 10.94
N GLY A 85 -12.98 -6.93 9.71
CA GLY A 85 -14.21 -6.68 8.96
C GLY A 85 -15.00 -5.45 9.42
N ALA A 86 -14.52 -4.70 10.41
CA ALA A 86 -15.17 -3.47 10.88
C ALA A 86 -15.06 -2.31 9.87
N PHE A 87 -14.11 -2.40 8.94
CA PHE A 87 -13.95 -1.45 7.85
C PHE A 87 -13.54 -2.18 6.56
N THR A 88 -13.56 -1.47 5.43
CA THR A 88 -13.16 -2.04 4.12
C THR A 88 -12.21 -1.09 3.40
N ILE A 89 -11.43 -1.64 2.47
CA ILE A 89 -10.54 -0.83 1.63
C ILE A 89 -11.33 0.19 0.80
N ASN A 90 -12.52 -0.16 0.32
CA ASN A 90 -13.40 0.76 -0.41
C ASN A 90 -13.86 1.94 0.46
N ARG A 91 -14.21 1.68 1.74
CA ARG A 91 -14.55 2.75 2.68
C ARG A 91 -13.35 3.64 3.00
N LEU A 92 -12.13 3.08 2.99
CA LEU A 92 -10.90 3.86 3.16
C LEU A 92 -10.65 4.78 1.97
N ALA A 93 -10.77 4.25 0.75
CA ALA A 93 -10.66 5.03 -0.48
C ALA A 93 -11.72 6.16 -0.52
N GLN A 94 -12.97 5.88 -0.13
CA GLN A 94 -14.02 6.91 0.01
C GLN A 94 -13.61 8.01 0.99
N LEU A 95 -13.11 7.63 2.17
CA LEU A 95 -12.66 8.57 3.19
C LEU A 95 -11.52 9.45 2.67
N PHE A 96 -10.58 8.88 1.93
CA PHE A 96 -9.44 9.61 1.38
C PHE A 96 -9.86 10.55 0.26
N ALA A 97 -10.69 10.09 -0.68
CA ALA A 97 -11.19 10.92 -1.77
C ALA A 97 -12.03 12.11 -1.27
N ALA A 98 -12.70 11.97 -0.12
CA ALA A 98 -13.45 13.05 0.52
C ALA A 98 -12.58 14.04 1.32
N SER A 99 -11.27 13.79 1.46
CA SER A 99 -10.39 14.62 2.28
C SER A 99 -9.91 15.88 1.55
N SER A 100 -9.57 16.92 2.33
CA SER A 100 -8.95 18.14 1.81
C SER A 100 -7.56 17.90 1.21
N GLU A 101 -6.80 16.93 1.73
CA GLU A 101 -5.48 16.55 1.20
C GLU A 101 -5.61 15.98 -0.23
N PHE A 102 -6.63 15.14 -0.46
CA PHE A 102 -6.93 14.61 -1.79
C PHE A 102 -7.40 15.70 -2.75
N ALA A 103 -8.33 16.56 -2.32
CA ALA A 103 -8.79 17.69 -3.12
C ALA A 103 -7.66 18.65 -3.51
N THR A 104 -6.67 18.83 -2.63
CA THR A 104 -5.47 19.65 -2.92
C THR A 104 -4.61 19.02 -4.02
N LYS A 105 -4.58 17.69 -4.13
CA LYS A 105 -3.75 16.97 -5.10
C LYS A 105 -4.44 16.77 -6.45
N PHE A 106 -5.74 16.52 -6.45
CA PHE A 106 -6.49 16.10 -7.64
C PHE A 106 -7.63 17.05 -8.02
N GLY A 107 -7.73 18.21 -7.35
CA GLY A 107 -8.80 19.17 -7.51
C GLY A 107 -10.01 18.87 -6.63
N ALA A 108 -10.76 19.90 -6.26
CA ALA A 108 -12.03 19.75 -5.56
C ALA A 108 -13.14 19.26 -6.52
N GLY A 109 -14.19 18.66 -5.97
CA GLY A 109 -15.34 18.16 -6.72
C GLY A 109 -15.51 16.64 -6.62
N ALA A 110 -16.69 16.17 -7.03
CA ALA A 110 -17.06 14.76 -6.99
C ALA A 110 -16.91 14.06 -8.35
N ASP A 111 -16.95 14.82 -9.45
CA ASP A 111 -17.04 14.28 -10.81
C ASP A 111 -15.69 13.78 -11.34
N VAL A 112 -15.70 12.63 -12.01
CA VAL A 112 -14.53 12.14 -12.75
C VAL A 112 -14.43 12.92 -14.07
N ASP A 113 -13.64 13.98 -14.05
CA ASP A 113 -13.38 14.82 -15.22
C ASP A 113 -11.96 14.60 -15.77
N ALA A 114 -11.67 15.22 -16.92
CA ALA A 114 -10.38 15.07 -17.58
C ALA A 114 -9.21 15.53 -16.69
N SER A 115 -9.40 16.59 -15.90
CA SER A 115 -8.34 17.14 -15.04
C SER A 115 -7.98 16.16 -13.91
N PHE A 116 -9.00 15.56 -13.30
CA PHE A 116 -8.86 14.54 -12.27
C PHE A 116 -8.13 13.31 -12.80
N VAL A 117 -8.60 12.75 -13.92
CA VAL A 117 -8.02 11.52 -14.50
C VAL A 117 -6.56 11.76 -14.91
N ASN A 118 -6.25 12.88 -15.57
CA ASN A 118 -4.87 13.22 -15.93
C ASN A 118 -3.97 13.35 -14.69
N ALA A 119 -4.43 14.07 -13.64
CA ALA A 119 -3.68 14.23 -12.41
C ALA A 119 -3.44 12.89 -11.70
N LEU A 120 -4.44 12.00 -11.68
CA LEU A 120 -4.35 10.69 -11.08
C LEU A 120 -3.33 9.81 -11.80
N TYR A 121 -3.41 9.69 -13.12
CA TYR A 121 -2.45 8.93 -13.93
C TYR A 121 -1.02 9.42 -13.74
N VAL A 122 -0.79 10.75 -13.79
CA VAL A 122 0.55 11.30 -13.64
C VAL A 122 1.12 11.05 -12.24
N LYS A 123 0.33 11.27 -11.18
CA LYS A 123 0.82 11.15 -9.80
C LYS A 123 0.93 9.68 -9.35
N VAL A 124 0.00 8.83 -9.76
CA VAL A 124 -0.09 7.43 -9.33
C VAL A 124 0.74 6.52 -10.26
N LEU A 125 0.61 6.65 -11.58
CA LEU A 125 1.29 5.77 -12.53
C LEU A 125 2.57 6.38 -13.12
N GLY A 126 2.71 7.71 -13.08
CA GLY A 126 3.86 8.37 -13.70
C GLY A 126 3.73 8.53 -15.21
N ARG A 127 2.53 8.49 -15.76
CA ARG A 127 2.34 8.72 -17.19
C ARG A 127 1.05 9.45 -17.44
N CYS A 128 0.89 10.01 -18.63
CA CYS A 128 -0.42 10.49 -19.05
C CYS A 128 -1.35 9.29 -19.38
N PRO A 129 -2.66 9.41 -19.18
CA PRO A 129 -3.61 8.44 -19.72
C PRO A 129 -3.58 8.52 -21.25
N GLU A 130 -3.80 7.37 -21.89
CA GLU A 130 -4.15 7.32 -23.31
C GLU A 130 -5.54 7.92 -23.53
N GLU A 131 -5.81 8.43 -24.74
CA GLU A 131 -7.08 9.10 -25.06
C GLU A 131 -8.30 8.20 -24.80
N ALA A 132 -8.24 6.93 -25.22
CA ALA A 132 -9.30 5.96 -25.00
C ALA A 132 -9.52 5.67 -23.50
N GLY A 133 -8.44 5.57 -22.72
CA GLY A 133 -8.50 5.36 -21.27
C GLY A 133 -9.10 6.57 -20.56
N LEU A 134 -8.71 7.79 -20.96
CA LEU A 134 -9.27 9.03 -20.45
C LEU A 134 -10.78 9.10 -20.71
N ALA A 135 -11.21 8.84 -21.95
CA ALA A 135 -12.61 8.84 -22.34
C ALA A 135 -13.41 7.78 -21.57
N PHE A 136 -12.85 6.59 -21.38
CA PHE A 136 -13.46 5.52 -20.58
C PHE A 136 -13.74 5.97 -19.15
N TRP A 137 -12.75 6.57 -18.46
CA TRP A 137 -12.94 6.97 -17.07
C TRP A 137 -14.02 8.04 -16.91
N ILE A 138 -14.01 9.06 -17.77
CA ILE A 138 -15.01 10.14 -17.76
C ILE A 138 -16.41 9.58 -18.04
N GLY A 139 -16.53 8.63 -18.97
CA GLY A 139 -17.81 8.00 -19.34
C GLY A 139 -18.26 6.87 -18.41
N SER A 140 -17.46 6.48 -17.42
CA SER A 140 -17.71 5.25 -16.63
C SER A 140 -18.86 5.36 -15.63
N GLY A 141 -19.28 6.58 -15.27
CA GLY A 141 -20.27 6.82 -14.21
C GLY A 141 -19.76 6.52 -12.80
N ARG A 142 -18.45 6.30 -12.64
CA ARG A 142 -17.81 6.01 -11.35
C ARG A 142 -17.54 7.27 -10.55
N GLU A 143 -17.42 7.09 -9.24
CA GLU A 143 -16.95 8.12 -8.32
C GLU A 143 -15.41 8.17 -8.30
N ARG A 144 -14.84 9.33 -7.95
CA ARG A 144 -13.36 9.51 -7.90
C ARG A 144 -12.64 8.48 -7.03
N TRP A 145 -13.25 8.04 -5.92
CA TRP A 145 -12.67 7.03 -5.04
C TRP A 145 -12.58 5.66 -5.70
N GLU A 146 -13.51 5.31 -6.60
CA GLU A 146 -13.46 4.05 -7.33
C GLU A 146 -12.32 4.06 -8.34
N VAL A 147 -12.11 5.18 -9.04
CA VAL A 147 -11.02 5.34 -10.00
C VAL A 147 -9.66 5.33 -9.28
N LEU A 148 -9.56 6.01 -8.13
CA LEU A 148 -8.40 5.93 -7.24
C LEU A 148 -8.09 4.48 -6.86
N ASN A 149 -9.06 3.78 -6.27
CA ASN A 149 -8.88 2.41 -5.80
C ASN A 149 -8.52 1.48 -6.96
N PHE A 150 -9.16 1.62 -8.12
CA PHE A 150 -8.83 0.82 -9.29
C PHE A 150 -7.37 1.00 -9.73
N LEU A 151 -6.88 2.24 -9.83
CA LEU A 151 -5.48 2.47 -10.19
C LEU A 151 -4.51 2.03 -9.09
N ALA A 152 -4.82 2.31 -7.82
CA ALA A 152 -3.99 1.94 -6.67
C ALA A 152 -3.83 0.42 -6.51
N GLN A 153 -4.80 -0.37 -6.96
CA GLN A 153 -4.73 -1.84 -6.92
C GLN A 153 -4.39 -2.47 -8.28
N SER A 154 -4.16 -1.67 -9.32
CA SER A 154 -3.80 -2.19 -10.66
C SER A 154 -2.45 -2.93 -10.64
N ASP A 155 -2.26 -3.85 -11.59
CA ASP A 155 -1.00 -4.56 -11.78
C ASP A 155 0.15 -3.58 -12.06
N GLU A 156 -0.12 -2.52 -12.83
CA GLU A 156 0.86 -1.48 -13.16
C GLU A 156 1.35 -0.77 -11.91
N PHE A 157 0.43 -0.27 -11.06
CA PHE A 157 0.81 0.40 -9.84
C PHE A 157 1.46 -0.56 -8.84
N THR A 158 0.93 -1.78 -8.70
CA THR A 158 1.48 -2.79 -7.79
C THR A 158 2.91 -3.15 -8.17
N ALA A 159 3.19 -3.39 -9.45
CA ALA A 159 4.54 -3.65 -9.94
C ALA A 159 5.48 -2.46 -9.69
N ARG A 160 5.01 -1.23 -9.94
CA ARG A 160 5.77 0.00 -9.71
C ARG A 160 6.09 0.22 -8.22
N ALA A 161 5.12 -0.02 -7.34
CA ALA A 161 5.23 0.24 -5.91
C ALA A 161 6.00 -0.86 -5.16
N ALA A 162 5.99 -2.11 -5.65
CA ALA A 162 6.57 -3.28 -5.00
C ALA A 162 7.98 -3.06 -4.37
N PRO A 163 9.00 -2.57 -5.10
CA PRO A 163 10.33 -2.39 -4.51
C PRO A 163 10.34 -1.37 -3.37
N PHE A 164 9.53 -0.32 -3.48
CA PHE A 164 9.46 0.73 -2.47
C PHE A 164 8.64 0.31 -1.25
N VAL A 165 7.59 -0.50 -1.44
CA VAL A 165 6.83 -1.12 -0.35
C VAL A 165 7.72 -2.10 0.42
N SER A 166 8.51 -2.94 -0.26
CA SER A 166 9.48 -3.81 0.43
C SER A 166 10.44 -2.99 1.29
N ALA A 167 10.99 -1.89 0.77
CA ALA A 167 11.88 -1.01 1.52
C ALA A 167 11.19 -0.34 2.73
N TYR A 168 9.90 0.02 2.60
CA TYR A 168 9.11 0.55 3.71
C TYR A 168 8.89 -0.48 4.82
N LEU A 169 8.59 -1.74 4.46
CA LEU A 169 8.43 -2.82 5.44
C LEU A 169 9.75 -3.20 6.11
N ASP A 170 10.86 -3.19 5.36
CA ASP A 170 12.21 -3.41 5.94
C ASP A 170 12.61 -2.33 6.94
N ALA A 171 12.33 -1.07 6.62
CA ALA A 171 12.54 0.04 7.56
C ALA A 171 11.68 -0.14 8.84
N SER A 172 10.46 -0.63 8.69
CA SER A 172 9.54 -0.92 9.79
C SER A 172 10.05 -2.05 10.68
N ILE A 173 10.63 -3.12 10.12
CA ILE A 173 11.30 -4.20 10.87
C ILE A 173 12.49 -3.66 11.67
N ALA A 174 13.29 -2.77 11.07
CA ALA A 174 14.50 -2.21 11.69
C ALA A 174 14.21 -1.21 12.83
N GLY A 175 12.94 -0.86 13.08
CA GLY A 175 12.57 0.18 14.05
C GLY A 175 13.09 1.57 13.68
N SER A 176 13.51 1.77 12.42
CA SER A 176 13.98 3.06 11.93
C SER A 176 12.79 4.01 11.78
N PRO A 177 12.94 5.31 12.11
CA PRO A 177 11.83 6.23 12.07
C PRO A 177 11.26 6.32 10.65
N ARG A 178 9.97 5.98 10.56
CA ARG A 178 8.94 6.54 9.66
C ARG A 178 9.52 7.08 8.36
N ARG A 179 9.59 6.24 7.33
CA ARG A 179 9.77 6.75 5.96
C ARG A 179 8.61 7.72 5.73
N ALA A 180 8.90 9.03 5.73
CA ALA A 180 7.92 10.06 5.47
C ALA A 180 8.08 10.51 4.02
N GLY A 181 6.96 10.72 3.32
CA GLY A 181 6.95 11.09 1.91
C GLY A 181 6.66 9.91 0.98
N SER A 182 6.73 10.21 -0.33
CA SER A 182 6.36 9.29 -1.41
C SER A 182 7.21 8.02 -1.41
N LEU A 183 6.59 6.91 -1.82
CA LEU A 183 7.31 5.72 -2.23
C LEU A 183 8.28 6.00 -3.39
N PHE A 184 7.94 6.94 -4.28
CA PHE A 184 8.71 7.28 -5.47
C PHE A 184 9.70 8.44 -5.21
N ALA A 185 10.85 8.42 -5.90
CA ALA A 185 11.83 9.51 -5.83
C ALA A 185 11.29 10.79 -6.51
N SER A 186 11.69 11.96 -5.98
CA SER A 186 11.17 13.29 -6.35
C SER A 186 11.45 13.75 -7.79
N SER A 187 12.22 12.99 -8.59
CA SER A 187 12.76 13.39 -9.89
C SER A 187 11.96 12.85 -11.07
N PHE A 188 10.62 12.83 -10.97
CA PHE A 188 9.79 12.21 -11.99
C PHE A 188 9.36 13.21 -13.08
N VAL A 189 9.75 12.95 -14.33
CA VAL A 189 9.25 13.63 -15.52
C VAL A 189 8.19 12.73 -16.16
N PRO A 190 6.92 13.18 -16.31
CA PRO A 190 5.88 12.40 -16.95
C PRO A 190 6.29 11.99 -18.37
N VAL A 191 6.21 10.70 -18.66
CA VAL A 191 6.32 10.18 -20.02
C VAL A 191 4.93 10.21 -20.66
N PRO A 192 4.83 10.52 -21.97
CA PRO A 192 3.60 10.33 -22.73
C PRO A 192 3.09 8.89 -22.57
N GLY A 193 1.78 8.70 -22.63
CA GLY A 193 1.21 7.36 -22.72
C GLY A 193 1.73 6.61 -23.97
N PRO A 194 1.60 5.27 -23.99
CA PRO A 194 1.85 4.45 -25.19
C PRO A 194 1.17 5.00 -26.45
#